data_AF-A0A1L9STU7-F1
#
_entry.id   AF-A0A1L9STU7-F1
#
_cell.length_a   1.000
_cell.length_b   1.000
_cell.length_c   1.000
_cell.angle_alpha   90.00
_cell.angle_beta   90.00
_cell.angle_gamma   90.00
#
_symmetry.space_group_name_H-M   'P 1'
#
loop_
_entity.id
_entity.type
_entity.pdbx_description
1 polymer ?
#
loop_
_entity_poly.entity_id
_entity_poly.type
_entity_poly.pdbx_seq_one_letter_code
_entity_poly.pdbx_strand_id
1 'polypeptide(L)'
;MGSDDAPIEHKARGYKAAISNPHVSGPAKAHAQQELDRYDLEKTLGEGEKPVENVKSGLKAALSNPNNTEMGKMKARQKLESMGEEPEQPVD
;
A
#
# COMPACT_ATOMS: atom_id res chain seq x y z
N MET A 1 -2.85 0.92 -20.19
CA MET A 1 -3.67 1.82 -19.36
C MET A 1 -2.73 2.60 -18.45
N GLY A 2 -2.43 3.85 -18.80
CA GLY A 2 -1.65 4.75 -17.94
C GLY A 2 -2.59 5.34 -16.91
N SER A 3 -2.34 5.03 -15.64
CA SER A 3 -3.16 5.48 -14.53
C SER A 3 -3.14 7.00 -14.44
N ASP A 4 -4.32 7.61 -14.52
CA ASP A 4 -4.60 9.03 -14.25
C ASP A 4 -4.36 9.42 -12.76
N ASP A 5 -3.36 8.83 -12.10
CA ASP A 5 -2.97 9.04 -10.69
C ASP A 5 -1.94 10.18 -10.50
N ALA A 6 -1.37 10.68 -11.60
CA ALA A 6 -0.38 11.75 -11.57
C ALA A 6 -0.84 13.06 -10.90
N PRO A 7 -2.06 13.59 -11.10
CA PRO A 7 -2.41 14.93 -10.58
C PRO A 7 -2.55 14.97 -9.05
N ILE A 8 -2.87 13.85 -8.41
CA ILE A 8 -3.05 13.76 -6.96
C ILE A 8 -1.69 13.74 -6.26
N GLU A 9 -0.75 12.95 -6.78
CA GLU A 9 0.58 12.82 -6.18
C GLU A 9 1.39 14.14 -6.25
N HIS A 10 1.24 14.91 -7.34
CA HIS A 10 1.86 16.24 -7.44
C HIS A 10 1.32 17.24 -6.41
N LYS A 11 0.02 17.18 -6.10
CA LYS A 11 -0.60 18.05 -5.07
C LYS A 11 -0.10 17.69 -3.66
N ALA A 12 -0.06 16.40 -3.33
CA ALA A 12 0.46 15.95 -2.04
C ALA A 12 1.92 16.42 -1.81
N ARG A 13 2.76 16.34 -2.83
CA ARG A 13 4.13 16.88 -2.78
C ARG A 13 4.16 18.39 -2.51
N GLY A 14 3.27 19.16 -3.15
CA GLY A 14 3.13 20.60 -2.93
C GLY A 14 2.68 20.96 -1.50
N TYR A 15 1.71 20.24 -0.94
CA TYR A 15 1.25 20.45 0.43
C TYR A 15 2.36 20.13 1.46
N LYS A 16 3.13 19.07 1.24
CA LYS A 16 4.32 18.76 2.07
C LYS A 16 5.34 19.90 2.05
N ALA A 17 5.61 20.47 0.87
CA ALA A 17 6.51 21.60 0.75
C ALA A 17 5.99 22.84 1.50
N ALA A 18 4.67 23.10 1.44
CA ALA A 18 4.05 24.22 2.14
C ALA A 18 4.16 24.11 3.67
N ILE A 19 4.02 22.90 4.23
CA ILE A 19 4.16 22.65 5.68
C ILE A 19 5.59 22.91 6.15
N SER A 20 6.58 22.44 5.39
CA SER A 20 7.99 22.59 5.72
C SER A 20 8.54 24.00 5.51
N ASN A 21 7.87 24.82 4.69
CA ASN A 21 8.33 26.17 4.39
C ASN A 21 8.10 27.13 5.58
N PRO A 22 9.15 27.77 6.15
CA PRO A 22 9.01 28.72 7.25
C PRO A 22 8.26 30.01 6.87
N HIS A 23 8.14 30.32 5.59
CA HIS A 23 7.43 31.50 5.07
C HIS A 23 5.92 31.29 4.89
N VAL A 24 5.43 30.08 5.14
CA VAL A 24 4.00 29.77 5.06
C VAL A 24 3.34 30.00 6.41
N SER A 25 2.17 30.62 6.42
CA SER A 25 1.43 30.94 7.64
C SER A 25 0.91 29.68 8.34
N GLY A 26 0.81 29.72 9.67
CA GLY A 26 0.23 28.64 10.48
C GLY A 26 -1.11 28.08 9.97
N PRO A 27 -2.13 28.91 9.67
CA PRO A 27 -3.39 28.41 9.12
C PRO A 27 -3.25 27.77 7.74
N ALA A 28 -2.34 28.24 6.89
CA ALA A 28 -2.10 27.63 5.58
C ALA A 28 -1.43 26.25 5.71
N LYS A 29 -0.54 26.07 6.70
CA LYS A 29 0.05 24.75 7.02
C LYS A 29 -0.99 23.78 7.55
N ALA A 30 -1.89 24.24 8.41
CA ALA A 30 -2.97 23.41 8.94
C ALA A 30 -3.90 22.90 7.81
N HIS A 31 -4.26 23.78 6.89
CA HIS A 31 -5.04 23.41 5.71
C HIS A 31 -4.28 22.41 4.81
N ALA A 32 -2.98 22.64 4.57
CA ALA A 32 -2.15 21.72 3.80
C ALA A 32 -2.05 20.33 4.45
N GLN A 33 -1.97 20.27 5.77
CA GLN A 33 -1.96 19.00 6.52
C GLN A 33 -3.30 18.27 6.38
N GLN A 34 -4.42 18.98 6.52
CA GLN A 34 -5.75 18.38 6.40
C GLN A 34 -6.00 17.81 5.00
N GLU A 35 -5.56 18.50 3.95
CA GLU A 35 -5.64 17.98 2.57
C GLU A 35 -4.78 16.74 2.39
N LEU A 36 -3.55 16.72 2.94
CA LEU A 36 -2.69 15.53 2.94
C LEU A 36 -3.31 14.33 3.65
N ASP A 37 -3.88 14.55 4.84
CA ASP A 37 -4.54 13.47 5.60
C ASP A 37 -5.76 12.93 4.83
N ARG A 38 -6.51 13.80 4.15
CA ARG A 38 -7.61 13.40 3.27
C ARG A 38 -7.10 12.58 2.09
N TYR A 39 -5.96 12.96 1.49
CA TYR A 39 -5.36 12.20 0.40
C TYR A 39 -4.85 10.83 0.85
N ASP A 40 -4.21 10.72 2.01
CA ASP A 40 -3.80 9.41 2.55
C ASP A 40 -5.02 8.55 2.88
N LEU A 41 -6.08 9.15 3.40
CA LEU A 41 -7.34 8.45 3.65
C LEU A 41 -8.03 8.02 2.34
N GLU A 42 -8.11 8.89 1.34
CA GLU A 42 -8.68 8.59 0.02
C GLU A 42 -7.82 7.58 -0.73
N LYS A 43 -6.50 7.61 -0.57
CA LYS A 43 -5.60 6.57 -1.07
C LYS A 43 -5.88 5.25 -0.35
N THR A 44 -6.01 5.23 0.97
CA THR A 44 -6.32 3.97 1.68
C THR A 44 -7.73 3.43 1.42
N LEU A 45 -8.69 4.28 1.09
CA LEU A 45 -10.08 3.90 0.78
C LEU A 45 -10.33 3.65 -0.71
N GLY A 46 -9.64 4.39 -1.60
CA GLY A 46 -9.73 4.34 -3.06
C GLY A 46 -8.72 3.41 -3.72
N GLU A 47 -7.64 3.06 -3.02
CA GLU A 47 -6.89 1.80 -3.19
C GLU A 47 -7.68 0.67 -2.51
N GLY A 48 -8.99 0.67 -2.77
CA GLY A 48 -9.94 -0.35 -2.37
C GLY A 48 -9.45 -1.65 -2.98
N GLU A 49 -9.14 -2.60 -2.09
CA GLU A 49 -8.75 -3.95 -2.42
C GLU A 49 -7.60 -3.99 -3.44
N LYS A 50 -6.34 -4.09 -2.95
CA LYS A 50 -5.35 -4.87 -3.72
C LYS A 50 -6.10 -6.12 -4.15
N PRO A 51 -6.27 -6.38 -5.47
CA PRO A 51 -7.09 -7.51 -5.90
C PRO A 51 -6.51 -8.70 -5.17
N VAL A 52 -7.36 -9.49 -4.53
CA VAL A 52 -6.90 -10.56 -3.63
C VAL A 52 -5.84 -11.42 -4.35
N GLU A 53 -5.92 -11.52 -5.68
CA GLU A 53 -4.88 -12.04 -6.58
C GLU A 53 -3.48 -11.44 -6.46
N ASN A 54 -3.31 -10.12 -6.34
CA ASN A 54 -2.01 -9.47 -6.13
C ASN A 54 -1.42 -9.76 -4.73
N VAL A 55 -2.29 -9.88 -3.73
CA VAL A 55 -1.85 -10.28 -2.38
C VAL A 55 -1.48 -11.75 -2.37
N LYS A 56 -2.31 -12.60 -2.98
CA LYS A 56 -2.08 -14.03 -3.16
C LYS A 56 -0.78 -14.32 -3.91
N SER A 57 -0.53 -13.64 -5.03
CA SER A 57 0.70 -13.80 -5.80
C SER A 57 1.94 -13.39 -5.01
N GLY A 58 1.87 -12.30 -4.25
CA GLY A 58 2.95 -11.88 -3.34
C GLY A 58 3.22 -12.88 -2.21
N LEU A 59 2.16 -13.45 -1.62
CA LEU A 59 2.30 -14.46 -0.58
C LEU A 59 2.86 -15.78 -1.14
N LYS A 60 2.41 -16.23 -2.34
CA LYS A 60 3.00 -17.39 -3.04
C LYS A 60 4.47 -17.16 -3.37
N ALA A 61 4.84 -15.96 -3.85
CA ALA A 61 6.23 -15.61 -4.09
C ALA A 61 7.08 -15.66 -2.82
N ALA A 62 6.51 -15.24 -1.67
CA ALA A 62 7.17 -15.37 -0.38
C ALA A 62 7.41 -16.83 0.02
N LEU A 63 6.54 -17.77 -0.39
CA LEU A 63 6.75 -19.21 -0.16
C LEU A 63 7.88 -19.80 -1.01
N SER A 64 7.95 -19.42 -2.28
CA SER A 64 8.95 -19.93 -3.22
C SER A 64 10.31 -19.25 -3.10
N ASN A 65 10.41 -18.13 -2.40
CA ASN A 65 11.67 -17.40 -2.24
C ASN A 65 12.62 -18.14 -1.27
N PRO A 66 13.78 -18.65 -1.74
CA PRO A 66 14.74 -19.35 -0.88
C PRO A 66 15.41 -18.43 0.15
N ASN A 67 15.44 -17.12 -0.10
CA ASN A 67 15.96 -16.12 0.85
C ASN A 67 14.94 -15.73 1.92
N ASN A 68 13.70 -16.23 1.84
CA ASN A 68 12.72 -15.98 2.87
C ASN A 68 12.90 -16.94 4.04
N THR A 69 12.66 -16.43 5.24
CA THR A 69 12.72 -17.22 6.47
C THR A 69 11.57 -18.22 6.56
N GLU A 70 11.79 -19.34 7.22
CA GLU A 70 10.76 -20.36 7.44
C GLU A 70 9.53 -19.80 8.19
N MET A 71 9.75 -18.89 9.13
CA MET A 71 8.67 -18.19 9.83
C MET A 71 7.87 -17.25 8.90
N GLY A 72 8.55 -16.59 7.96
CA GLY A 72 7.93 -15.77 6.92
C GLY A 72 7.08 -16.61 5.97
N LYS A 73 7.57 -17.79 5.59
CA LYS A 73 6.84 -18.75 4.75
C LYS A 73 5.60 -19.29 5.47
N MET A 74 5.71 -19.67 6.75
CA MET A 74 4.55 -20.13 7.53
C MET A 74 3.45 -19.07 7.63
N LYS A 75 3.81 -17.81 7.92
CA LYS A 75 2.84 -16.70 7.95
C LYS A 75 2.19 -16.47 6.58
N ALA A 76 2.95 -16.58 5.50
CA ALA A 76 2.42 -16.44 4.15
C ALA A 76 1.42 -17.54 3.81
N ARG A 77 1.70 -18.81 4.17
CA ARG A 77 0.78 -19.95 4.05
C ARG A 77 -0.53 -19.71 4.80
N GLN A 78 -0.44 -19.36 6.09
CA GLN A 78 -1.62 -19.14 6.93
C GLN A 78 -2.51 -18.00 6.39
N LYS A 79 -1.89 -16.95 5.84
CA LYS A 79 -2.60 -15.82 5.23
C LYS A 79 -3.28 -16.20 3.93
N LEU A 80 -2.67 -17.05 3.10
CA LEU A 80 -3.27 -17.61 1.88
C LEU A 80 -4.47 -18.52 2.19
N GLU A 81 -4.32 -19.39 3.19
CA GLU A 81 -5.37 -20.30 3.65
C GLU A 81 -6.58 -19.52 4.20
N SER A 82 -6.33 -18.46 4.98
CA SER A 82 -7.37 -17.53 5.46
C SER A 82 -8.10 -16.80 4.33
N MET A 83 -7.50 -16.72 3.13
CA MET A 83 -8.07 -16.11 1.92
C MET A 83 -8.75 -17.14 1.00
N GLY A 84 -8.91 -18.39 1.46
CA GLY A 84 -9.52 -19.47 0.68
C GLY A 84 -8.67 -19.93 -0.51
N GLU A 85 -7.37 -19.64 -0.51
CA GLU A 85 -6.42 -20.31 -1.40
C GLU A 85 -5.79 -21.47 -0.64
N GLU A 86 -6.16 -22.69 -1.03
CA GLU A 86 -5.40 -23.86 -0.63
C GLU A 86 -4.05 -23.80 -1.37
N PRO A 87 -2.91 -23.73 -0.67
CA PRO A 87 -1.65 -23.98 -1.33
C PRO A 87 -1.71 -25.44 -1.79
N GLU A 88 -1.82 -25.68 -3.10
CA GLU A 88 -1.61 -27.03 -3.64
C GLU A 88 -0.30 -27.53 -3.06
N GLN A 89 -0.44 -28.54 -2.20
CA GLN A 89 0.68 -29.26 -1.65
C GLN A 89 1.47 -29.77 -2.85
N PRO A 90 2.80 -29.64 -2.86
CA PRO A 90 3.60 -30.28 -3.89
C PRO A 90 3.23 -31.76 -3.89
N VAL A 91 2.66 -32.23 -5.01
CA VAL A 91 2.56 -33.66 -5.29
C VAL A 91 4.00 -34.21 -5.30
N ASP A 92 4.20 -35.28 -4.54
CA ASP A 92 5.48 -35.99 -4.28
C ASP A 92 6.46 -36.03 -5.46
#